data_AF-A0A0E3BNL0-F1
#
_entry.id   AF-A0A0E3BNL0-F1
#
_cell.length_a   1.000
_cell.length_b   1.000
_cell.length_c   1.000
_cell.angle_alpha   90.00
_cell.angle_beta   90.00
_cell.angle_gamma   90.00
#
_symmetry.space_group_name_H-M   'P 1'
#
loop_
_entity.id
_entity.type
_entity.pdbx_description
1 polymer ?
#
loop_
_entity_poly.entity_id
_entity_poly.type
_entity_poly.pdbx_seq_one_letter_code
_entity_poly.pdbx_strand_id
1 'polypeptide(L)'
;MTSFGWTELIGLSLSPLAWLYQTFTASDLAAPNWAANVQAGLLALLVALLLDRLWGEPPVWLHPVVLMGKLLGWSGQALAPRVEVQSDYLRFGLAAIVWCALAALFFMVYGLAQFMLGFAPWWLWGLVMGVLLKPLLSWRMLKDEVLAVEAALQQSLPAGRERLSWLVSRDTTQLDAATVRESAIETLAENLSDSVIAPLFWFAVAGLPGAAVYRFANTADAMWGYPGWRGQGERRRHWQWAGKWAARADDVLNWIPARITAMWLALLAGGLSLTGLRRDAAVTPSPNGGWPMGAMAQALGVQLSKPGVYRLNPQGRAPQVADLKLSVKLASKVIKLHVLLALIAMIFMFLWRGRLLANV
;
A
#
# COMPACT_ATOMS: atom_id res chain seq x y z
N MET A 1 33.22 -12.72 21.84
CA MET A 1 32.78 -12.10 20.58
C MET A 1 31.71 -13.01 19.98
N THR A 2 30.44 -12.74 20.26
CA THR A 2 29.33 -13.45 19.62
C THR A 2 29.30 -13.02 18.16
N SER A 3 29.56 -13.96 17.25
CA SER A 3 29.45 -13.74 15.82
C SER A 3 27.98 -13.47 15.49
N PHE A 4 27.60 -12.20 15.35
CA PHE A 4 26.30 -11.86 14.78
C PHE A 4 26.23 -12.46 13.38
N GLY A 5 25.18 -13.24 13.12
CA GLY A 5 24.94 -13.75 11.77
C GLY A 5 24.69 -12.59 10.81
N TRP A 6 25.11 -12.71 9.55
CA TRP A 6 24.81 -11.70 8.52
C TRP A 6 23.31 -11.37 8.40
N THR A 7 22.46 -12.34 8.71
CA THR A 7 20.99 -12.19 8.77
C THR A 7 20.52 -11.35 9.95
N GLU A 8 21.18 -11.45 11.12
CA GLU A 8 20.91 -10.57 12.27
C GLU A 8 21.43 -9.16 12.00
N LEU A 9 22.59 -9.01 11.37
CA LEU A 9 23.14 -7.72 10.96
C LEU A 9 22.25 -6.98 9.96
N ILE A 10 21.69 -7.66 8.96
CA ILE A 10 20.84 -7.01 7.93
C ILE A 10 19.40 -6.81 8.43
N GLY A 11 18.82 -7.78 9.14
CA GLY A 11 17.46 -7.69 9.66
C GLY A 11 17.32 -6.64 10.77
N LEU A 12 18.30 -6.56 11.67
CA LEU A 12 18.31 -5.56 12.75
C LEU A 12 18.71 -4.17 12.27
N SER A 13 19.51 -4.04 11.20
CA SER A 13 19.99 -2.72 10.75
C SER A 13 18.98 -1.93 9.94
N LEU A 14 17.96 -2.56 9.35
CA LEU A 14 17.02 -1.89 8.46
C LEU A 14 15.61 -1.73 9.01
N SER A 15 15.21 -2.55 9.99
CA SER A 15 13.83 -2.61 10.48
C SER A 15 13.57 -1.62 11.63
N PRO A 16 12.65 -0.64 11.46
CA PRO A 16 12.21 0.23 12.55
C PRO A 16 11.65 -0.52 13.75
N LEU A 17 10.91 -1.61 13.55
CA LEU A 17 10.42 -2.46 14.64
C LEU A 17 11.55 -3.17 15.37
N ALA A 18 12.59 -3.63 14.66
CA ALA A 18 13.77 -4.20 15.29
C ALA A 18 14.55 -3.15 16.10
N TRP A 19 14.70 -1.92 15.58
CA TRP A 19 15.32 -0.82 16.31
C TRP A 19 14.57 -0.50 17.60
N LEU A 20 13.23 -0.52 17.55
CA LEU A 20 12.37 -0.33 18.71
C LEU A 20 12.63 -1.40 19.77
N TYR A 21 12.65 -2.67 19.37
CA TYR A 21 12.96 -3.77 20.28
C TYR A 21 14.36 -3.62 20.91
N GLN A 22 15.38 -3.28 20.11
CA GLN A 22 16.75 -3.10 20.57
C GLN A 22 16.89 -1.91 21.53
N THR A 23 16.09 -0.86 21.35
CA THR A 23 16.08 0.32 22.24
C THR A 23 15.77 -0.05 23.70
N PHE A 24 15.00 -1.11 23.94
CA PHE A 24 14.58 -1.55 25.28
C PHE A 24 15.31 -2.79 25.81
N THR A 25 16.13 -3.44 24.98
CA THR A 25 16.79 -4.71 25.34
C THR A 25 18.32 -4.66 25.25
N ALA A 26 18.88 -3.69 24.53
CA ALA A 26 20.33 -3.48 24.46
C ALA A 26 20.88 -2.88 25.78
N SER A 27 22.20 -2.94 25.94
CA SER A 27 22.89 -2.30 27.07
C SER A 27 22.70 -0.77 27.06
N ASP A 28 22.84 -0.14 28.23
CA ASP A 28 22.69 1.31 28.39
C ASP A 28 23.61 2.13 27.47
N LEU A 29 24.79 1.58 27.13
CA LEU A 29 25.73 2.20 26.18
C LEU A 29 25.25 2.16 24.72
N ALA A 30 24.49 1.13 24.32
CA ALA A 30 24.03 0.94 22.95
C ALA A 30 22.60 1.45 22.71
N ALA A 31 21.75 1.47 23.75
CA ALA A 31 20.37 1.90 23.68
C ALA A 31 20.16 3.31 23.08
N PRO A 32 21.01 4.33 23.34
CA PRO A 32 20.87 5.66 22.72
C PRO A 32 20.96 5.66 21.19
N ASN A 33 21.77 4.76 20.61
CA ASN A 33 21.93 4.65 19.16
C ASN A 33 20.69 4.02 18.52
N TRP A 34 20.14 2.97 19.13
CA TRP A 34 18.89 2.37 18.67
C TRP A 34 17.71 3.34 18.76
N ALA A 35 17.63 4.10 19.86
CA ALA A 35 16.63 5.15 20.00
C ALA A 35 16.75 6.21 18.89
N ALA A 36 17.98 6.59 18.52
CA ALA A 36 18.23 7.50 17.40
C ALA A 36 17.71 6.92 16.06
N ASN A 37 17.90 5.62 15.82
CA ASN A 37 17.38 4.96 14.62
C ASN A 37 15.85 4.97 14.60
N VAL A 38 15.19 4.69 15.73
CA VAL A 38 13.73 4.80 15.84
C VAL A 38 13.26 6.22 15.53
N GLN A 39 13.95 7.25 16.05
CA GLN A 39 13.66 8.64 15.72
C GLN A 39 13.81 8.93 14.22
N ALA A 40 14.85 8.41 13.57
CA ALA A 40 15.01 8.54 12.12
C ALA A 40 13.83 7.92 11.35
N GLY A 41 13.39 6.71 11.73
CA GLY A 41 12.25 6.04 11.11
C GLY A 41 10.92 6.78 11.31
N LEU A 42 10.66 7.30 12.51
CA LEU A 42 9.48 8.11 12.80
C LEU A 42 9.50 9.43 12.02
N LEU A 43 10.67 10.07 11.92
CA LEU A 43 10.84 11.29 11.13
C LEU A 43 10.59 11.02 9.65
N ALA A 44 11.09 9.89 9.12
CA ALA A 44 10.86 9.47 7.75
C ALA A 44 9.37 9.35 7.42
N LEU A 45 8.58 8.72 8.31
CA LEU A 45 7.14 8.62 8.16
C LEU A 45 6.47 10.01 8.11
N LEU A 46 6.83 10.90 9.05
CA LEU A 46 6.27 12.25 9.12
C LEU A 46 6.61 13.08 7.87
N VAL A 47 7.86 12.99 7.41
CA VAL A 47 8.34 13.65 6.20
C VAL A 47 7.61 13.10 4.99
N ALA A 48 7.51 11.78 4.80
CA ALA A 48 6.82 11.19 3.66
C ALA A 48 5.36 11.64 3.56
N LEU A 49 4.62 11.65 4.68
CA LEU A 49 3.23 12.11 4.72
C LEU A 49 3.09 13.63 4.54
N LEU A 50 4.05 14.41 5.02
CA LEU A 50 4.10 15.86 4.77
C LEU A 50 4.33 16.16 3.29
N LEU A 51 5.30 15.48 2.67
CA LEU A 51 5.63 15.62 1.26
C LEU A 51 4.46 15.17 0.37
N ASP A 52 3.80 14.06 0.68
CA ASP A 52 2.57 13.62 0.01
C ASP A 52 1.49 14.70 0.08
N ARG A 53 1.27 15.30 1.25
CA ARG A 53 0.32 16.39 1.43
C ARG A 53 0.69 17.63 0.61
N LEU A 54 1.96 18.05 0.58
CA LEU A 54 2.39 19.32 -0.02
C LEU A 54 2.61 19.24 -1.54
N TRP A 55 3.23 18.16 -2.01
CA TRP A 55 3.69 18.06 -3.40
C TRP A 55 3.07 16.90 -4.20
N GLY A 56 2.44 15.92 -3.55
CA GLY A 56 1.86 14.78 -4.27
C GLY A 56 2.94 13.93 -4.96
N GLU A 57 2.65 13.36 -6.13
CA GLU A 57 3.59 12.46 -6.81
C GLU A 57 4.76 13.17 -7.51
N PRO A 58 5.96 12.57 -7.50
CA PRO A 58 7.06 13.08 -8.29
C PRO A 58 6.76 12.98 -9.80
N PRO A 59 7.46 13.76 -10.64
CA PRO A 59 7.35 13.66 -12.10
C PRO A 59 7.61 12.23 -12.61
N VAL A 60 6.93 11.85 -13.69
CA VAL A 60 6.97 10.50 -14.30
C VAL A 60 8.39 9.99 -14.57
N TRP A 61 9.33 10.87 -14.94
CA TRP A 61 10.71 10.50 -15.24
C TRP A 61 11.55 10.15 -13.99
N LEU A 62 11.15 10.64 -12.82
CA LEU A 62 11.82 10.39 -11.53
C LEU A 62 11.10 9.34 -10.68
N HIS A 63 9.87 8.97 -11.06
CA HIS A 63 9.01 8.16 -10.21
C HIS A 63 9.43 6.67 -10.20
N PRO A 64 9.82 6.09 -9.05
CA PRO A 64 10.30 4.71 -8.98
C PRO A 64 9.23 3.67 -9.37
N VAL A 65 7.96 3.92 -9.05
CA VAL A 65 6.83 3.06 -9.44
C VAL A 65 6.65 3.04 -10.97
N VAL A 66 6.89 4.16 -11.67
CA VAL A 66 6.89 4.18 -13.14
C VAL A 66 8.03 3.32 -13.69
N LEU A 67 9.22 3.35 -13.07
CA LEU A 67 10.32 2.47 -13.44
C LEU A 67 9.96 0.99 -13.20
N MET A 68 9.38 0.64 -12.04
CA MET A 68 8.87 -0.70 -11.75
C MET A 68 7.91 -1.15 -12.87
N GLY A 69 6.95 -0.30 -13.24
CA GLY A 69 5.98 -0.59 -14.28
C GLY A 69 6.61 -0.77 -15.67
N LYS A 70 7.60 0.05 -16.03
CA LYS A 70 8.35 -0.12 -17.29
C LYS A 70 9.10 -1.45 -17.34
N LEU A 71 9.77 -1.85 -16.27
CA LEU A 71 10.49 -3.12 -16.18
C LEU A 71 9.54 -4.32 -16.24
N LEU A 72 8.42 -4.26 -15.51
CA LEU A 72 7.35 -5.27 -15.55
C LEU A 72 6.69 -5.36 -16.94
N GLY A 73 6.45 -4.24 -17.60
CA GLY A 73 5.88 -4.19 -18.93
C GLY A 73 6.83 -4.76 -19.99
N TRP A 74 8.12 -4.43 -19.91
CA TRP A 74 9.14 -4.96 -20.80
C TRP A 74 9.33 -6.47 -20.64
N SER A 75 9.58 -6.95 -19.42
CA SER A 75 9.75 -8.38 -19.13
C SER A 75 8.48 -9.18 -19.40
N GLY A 76 7.32 -8.60 -19.06
CA GLY A 76 6.00 -9.19 -19.28
C GLY A 76 5.69 -9.53 -20.74
N GLN A 77 6.20 -8.74 -21.69
CA GLN A 77 6.02 -8.99 -23.12
C GLN A 77 6.66 -10.29 -23.60
N ALA A 78 7.77 -10.68 -22.97
CA ALA A 78 8.50 -11.91 -23.25
C ALA A 78 7.95 -13.10 -22.44
N LEU A 79 7.41 -12.84 -21.24
CA LEU A 79 6.91 -13.87 -20.32
C LEU A 79 5.52 -14.39 -20.69
N ALA A 80 4.54 -13.52 -20.91
CA ALA A 80 3.18 -13.96 -21.21
C ALA A 80 3.07 -14.44 -22.67
N PRO A 81 2.40 -15.57 -22.96
CA PRO A 81 2.22 -16.05 -24.32
C PRO A 81 1.22 -15.21 -25.13
N ARG A 82 1.33 -15.28 -26.45
CA ARG A 82 0.36 -14.71 -27.42
C ARG A 82 -0.76 -15.68 -27.80
N VAL A 83 -0.70 -16.91 -27.31
CA VAL A 83 -1.67 -17.97 -27.54
C VAL A 83 -2.34 -18.34 -26.22
N GLU A 84 -3.57 -18.80 -26.29
CA GLU A 84 -4.25 -19.37 -25.14
C GLU A 84 -3.59 -20.70 -24.78
N VAL A 85 -3.27 -20.87 -23.50
CA VAL A 85 -2.66 -22.10 -22.99
C VAL A 85 -3.41 -22.48 -21.71
N GLN A 86 -4.00 -23.67 -21.70
CA GLN A 86 -4.80 -24.13 -20.56
C GLN A 86 -3.94 -24.37 -19.31
N SER A 87 -2.75 -24.94 -19.47
CA SER A 87 -1.79 -25.19 -18.40
C SER A 87 -0.38 -24.81 -18.82
N ASP A 88 0.24 -23.88 -18.10
CA ASP A 88 1.57 -23.36 -18.45
C ASP A 88 2.44 -23.12 -17.20
N TYR A 89 2.85 -24.22 -16.57
CA TYR A 89 3.72 -24.20 -15.38
C TYR A 89 5.10 -23.61 -15.67
N LEU A 90 5.59 -23.75 -16.92
CA LEU A 90 6.87 -23.16 -17.32
C LEU A 90 6.79 -21.63 -17.27
N ARG A 91 5.76 -21.02 -17.88
CA ARG A 91 5.58 -19.56 -17.82
C ARG A 91 5.28 -19.07 -16.40
N PHE A 92 4.58 -19.85 -15.59
CA PHE A 92 4.42 -19.57 -14.16
C PHE A 92 5.79 -19.50 -13.46
N GLY A 93 6.63 -20.53 -13.62
CA GLY A 93 7.95 -20.58 -12.99
C GLY A 93 8.90 -19.49 -13.47
N LEU A 94 8.96 -19.23 -14.78
CA LEU A 94 9.76 -18.15 -15.36
C LEU A 94 9.30 -16.77 -14.85
N ALA A 95 7.98 -16.53 -14.81
CA ALA A 95 7.45 -15.28 -14.28
C ALA A 95 7.75 -15.10 -12.79
N ALA A 96 7.69 -16.19 -12.00
CA ALA A 96 8.08 -16.17 -10.59
C ALA A 96 9.57 -15.83 -10.41
N ILE A 97 10.47 -16.44 -11.20
CA ILE A 97 11.91 -16.14 -11.17
C ILE A 97 12.17 -14.67 -11.50
N VAL A 98 11.58 -14.16 -12.58
CA VAL A 98 11.76 -12.74 -12.97
C VAL A 98 11.18 -11.81 -11.91
N TRP A 99 10.00 -12.14 -11.37
CA TRP A 99 9.41 -11.38 -10.27
C TRP A 99 10.34 -11.34 -9.06
N CYS A 100 10.90 -12.48 -8.64
CA CYS A 100 11.84 -12.57 -7.51
C CYS A 100 13.13 -11.78 -7.78
N ALA A 101 13.67 -11.85 -8.99
CA ALA A 101 14.86 -11.10 -9.38
C ALA A 101 14.63 -9.58 -9.33
N LEU A 102 13.48 -9.10 -9.81
CA LEU A 102 13.11 -7.69 -9.74
C LEU A 102 12.81 -7.24 -8.31
N ALA A 103 12.10 -8.05 -7.52
CA ALA A 103 11.88 -7.77 -6.10
C ALA A 103 13.21 -7.67 -5.34
N ALA A 104 14.14 -8.61 -5.58
CA ALA A 104 15.47 -8.59 -5.00
C ALA A 104 16.27 -7.36 -5.42
N LEU A 105 16.18 -6.93 -6.69
CA LEU A 105 16.80 -5.70 -7.18
C LEU A 105 16.30 -4.49 -6.39
N PHE A 106 14.98 -4.30 -6.25
CA PHE A 106 14.43 -3.16 -5.49
C PHE A 106 14.76 -3.25 -4.00
N PHE A 107 14.74 -4.45 -3.41
CA PHE A 107 15.19 -4.67 -2.04
C PHE A 107 16.64 -4.24 -1.86
N MET A 108 17.54 -4.67 -2.75
CA MET A 108 18.97 -4.33 -2.68
C MET A 108 19.21 -2.83 -2.87
N VAL A 109 18.58 -2.20 -3.85
CA VAL A 109 18.77 -0.77 -4.13
C VAL A 109 18.31 0.08 -2.95
N TYR A 110 17.10 -0.15 -2.43
CA TYR A 110 16.59 0.63 -1.29
C TYR A 110 17.28 0.25 0.02
N GLY A 111 17.68 -1.01 0.20
CA GLY A 111 18.43 -1.47 1.36
C GLY A 111 19.82 -0.86 1.41
N LEU A 112 20.52 -0.83 0.27
CA LEU A 112 21.82 -0.15 0.14
C LEU A 112 21.69 1.35 0.38
N ALA A 113 20.67 2.00 -0.19
CA ALA A 113 20.41 3.41 0.04
C ALA A 113 20.18 3.70 1.54
N GLN A 114 19.35 2.91 2.22
CA GLN A 114 19.11 3.06 3.65
C GLN A 114 20.38 2.81 4.48
N PHE A 115 21.14 1.76 4.16
CA PHE A 115 22.36 1.39 4.88
C PHE A 115 23.44 2.47 4.76
N MET A 116 23.67 2.99 3.55
CA MET A 116 24.69 4.03 3.31
C MET A 116 24.37 5.35 4.02
N LEU A 117 23.09 5.59 4.34
CA LEU A 117 22.68 6.77 5.11
C LEU A 117 22.80 6.57 6.63
N GLY A 118 23.02 5.35 7.12
CA GLY A 118 23.10 5.03 8.56
C GLY A 118 24.28 5.68 9.29
N PHE A 119 25.24 6.25 8.57
CA PHE A 119 26.37 7.00 9.14
C PHE A 119 26.06 8.49 9.37
N ALA A 120 24.94 8.99 8.82
CA ALA A 120 24.52 10.38 9.03
C ALA A 120 23.84 10.54 10.40
N PRO A 121 23.78 11.78 10.94
CA PRO A 121 22.94 12.08 12.09
C PRO A 121 21.49 11.64 11.85
N TRP A 122 20.85 11.11 12.88
CA TRP A 122 19.50 10.52 12.79
C TRP A 122 18.47 11.41 12.10
N TRP A 123 18.55 12.73 12.26
CA TRP A 123 17.61 13.67 11.65
C TRP A 123 17.81 13.74 10.13
N LEU A 124 19.06 13.80 9.66
CA LEU A 124 19.37 13.84 8.23
C LEU A 124 18.99 12.51 7.58
N TRP A 125 19.32 11.41 8.25
CA TRP A 125 18.93 10.07 7.82
C TRP A 125 17.41 9.95 7.68
N GLY A 126 16.65 10.37 8.70
CA GLY A 126 15.20 10.37 8.67
C GLY A 126 14.60 11.25 7.56
N LEU A 127 15.16 12.44 7.32
CA LEU A 127 14.73 13.31 6.20
C LEU A 127 14.89 12.61 4.85
N VAL A 128 16.07 12.05 4.56
CA VAL A 128 16.34 11.37 3.28
C VAL A 128 15.49 10.11 3.16
N MET A 129 15.35 9.32 4.23
CA MET A 129 14.45 8.17 4.23
C MET A 129 13.01 8.57 3.93
N GLY A 130 12.51 9.68 4.49
CA GLY A 130 11.17 10.17 4.21
C GLY A 130 10.96 10.58 2.74
N VAL A 131 11.96 11.22 2.13
CA VAL A 131 11.95 11.56 0.71
C VAL A 131 11.89 10.29 -0.16
N LEU A 132 12.66 9.25 0.19
CA LEU A 132 12.69 7.97 -0.54
C LEU A 132 11.45 7.11 -0.31
N LEU A 133 10.82 7.21 0.87
CA LEU A 133 9.59 6.50 1.21
C LEU A 133 8.37 7.11 0.50
N LYS A 134 8.32 8.45 0.37
CA LYS A 134 7.20 9.19 -0.22
C LYS A 134 6.67 8.60 -1.54
N PRO A 135 7.49 8.31 -2.57
CA PRO A 135 6.97 7.81 -3.85
C PRO A 135 6.45 6.37 -3.79
N LEU A 136 6.58 5.69 -2.65
CA LEU A 136 6.05 4.35 -2.43
C LEU A 136 4.63 4.36 -1.83
N LEU A 137 4.11 5.54 -1.48
CA LEU A 137 2.74 5.77 -0.99
C LEU A 137 2.08 6.92 -1.78
N SER A 138 0.75 6.92 -1.86
CA SER A 138 0.03 7.88 -2.72
C SER A 138 -1.33 8.30 -2.16
N TRP A 139 -1.36 8.87 -0.95
CA TRP A 139 -2.63 9.27 -0.30
C TRP A 139 -3.26 10.48 -0.98
N ARG A 140 -2.49 11.56 -1.21
CA ARG A 140 -3.02 12.78 -1.82
C ARG A 140 -3.60 12.50 -3.20
N MET A 141 -2.87 11.77 -4.05
CA MET A 141 -3.34 11.38 -5.38
C MET A 141 -4.64 10.59 -5.29
N LEU A 142 -4.70 9.53 -4.45
CA LEU A 142 -5.91 8.72 -4.29
C LEU A 142 -7.12 9.57 -3.88
N LYS A 143 -6.94 10.44 -2.89
CA LYS A 143 -7.98 11.33 -2.37
C LYS A 143 -8.44 12.32 -3.44
N ASP A 144 -7.51 12.94 -4.16
CA ASP A 144 -7.82 13.96 -5.19
C ASP A 144 -8.53 13.31 -6.40
N GLU A 145 -8.12 12.11 -6.82
CA GLU A 145 -8.78 11.34 -7.88
C GLU A 145 -10.23 10.95 -7.51
N VAL A 146 -10.45 10.43 -6.31
CA VAL A 146 -11.79 10.05 -5.83
C VAL A 146 -12.72 11.27 -5.70
N LEU A 147 -12.21 12.39 -5.18
CA LEU A 147 -12.99 13.63 -5.09
C LEU A 147 -13.31 14.21 -6.48
N ALA A 148 -12.41 14.04 -7.45
CA ALA A 148 -12.64 14.50 -8.80
C ALA A 148 -13.76 13.71 -9.51
N VAL A 149 -13.99 12.43 -9.17
CA VAL A 149 -15.16 11.68 -9.67
C VAL A 149 -16.45 12.34 -9.22
N GLU A 150 -16.57 12.72 -7.94
CA GLU A 150 -17.77 13.41 -7.45
C GLU A 150 -17.93 14.79 -8.09
N ALA A 151 -16.84 15.55 -8.25
CA ALA A 151 -16.87 16.85 -8.91
C ALA A 151 -17.31 16.74 -10.39
N ALA A 152 -16.88 15.70 -11.09
CA ALA A 152 -17.31 15.41 -12.46
C ALA A 152 -18.79 14.97 -12.52
N LEU A 153 -19.24 14.13 -11.58
CA LEU A 153 -20.66 13.74 -11.46
C LEU A 153 -21.60 14.93 -11.25
N GLN A 154 -21.15 15.98 -10.55
CA GLN A 154 -21.92 17.22 -10.39
C GLN A 154 -22.09 18.01 -11.68
N GLN A 155 -21.20 17.82 -12.65
CA GLN A 155 -21.34 18.42 -13.98
C GLN A 155 -22.29 17.61 -14.86
N SER A 156 -22.07 16.29 -14.93
CA SER A 156 -22.95 15.35 -15.62
C SER A 156 -22.60 13.89 -15.30
N LEU A 157 -23.54 12.97 -15.51
CA LEU A 157 -23.27 11.53 -15.38
C LEU A 157 -22.18 11.04 -16.35
N PRO A 158 -22.18 11.40 -17.65
CA PRO A 158 -21.09 11.05 -18.57
C PRO A 158 -19.71 11.50 -18.08
N ALA A 159 -19.57 12.73 -17.59
CA ALA A 159 -18.30 13.23 -17.05
C ALA A 159 -17.85 12.42 -15.83
N GLY A 160 -18.77 12.05 -14.94
CA GLY A 160 -18.47 11.16 -13.81
C GLY A 160 -18.00 9.77 -14.23
N ARG A 161 -18.64 9.16 -15.24
CA ARG A 161 -18.25 7.86 -15.80
C ARG A 161 -16.87 7.90 -16.44
N GLU A 162 -16.58 8.96 -17.20
CA GLU A 162 -15.28 9.17 -17.82
C GLU A 162 -14.20 9.30 -16.75
N ARG A 163 -14.40 10.16 -15.75
CA ARG A 163 -13.44 10.33 -14.66
C ARG A 163 -13.20 9.04 -13.87
N LEU A 164 -14.25 8.27 -13.60
CA LEU A 164 -14.13 6.97 -12.93
C LEU A 164 -13.32 5.96 -13.77
N SER A 165 -13.40 6.01 -15.10
CA SER A 165 -12.69 5.06 -15.98
C SER A 165 -11.16 5.14 -15.85
N TRP A 166 -10.63 6.23 -15.28
CA TRP A 166 -9.20 6.37 -15.01
C TRP A 166 -8.77 5.64 -13.73
N LEU A 167 -9.72 5.28 -12.87
CA LEU A 167 -9.50 4.63 -11.58
C LEU A 167 -9.81 3.13 -11.58
N VAL A 168 -10.74 2.69 -12.43
CA VAL A 168 -11.22 1.30 -12.47
C VAL A 168 -10.99 0.67 -13.83
N SER A 169 -10.76 -0.64 -13.83
CA SER A 169 -10.58 -1.43 -15.06
C SER A 169 -11.89 -1.94 -15.67
N ARG A 170 -13.03 -1.71 -15.01
CA ARG A 170 -14.35 -2.14 -15.51
C ARG A 170 -14.94 -1.12 -16.47
N ASP A 171 -15.84 -1.58 -17.33
CA ASP A 171 -16.63 -0.68 -18.19
C ASP A 171 -17.49 0.25 -17.33
N THR A 172 -17.32 1.56 -17.53
CA THR A 172 -18.08 2.59 -16.81
C THR A 172 -19.28 3.13 -17.60
N THR A 173 -19.43 2.77 -18.88
CA THR A 173 -20.37 3.40 -19.81
C THR A 173 -21.84 3.22 -19.40
N GLN A 174 -22.17 2.11 -18.74
CA GLN A 174 -23.54 1.77 -18.33
C GLN A 174 -23.86 2.10 -16.86
N LEU A 175 -22.93 2.69 -16.11
CA LEU A 175 -23.10 2.88 -14.67
C LEU A 175 -24.01 4.04 -14.32
N ASP A 176 -24.99 3.88 -13.44
CA ASP A 176 -25.72 5.04 -12.92
C ASP A 176 -24.88 5.85 -11.92
N ALA A 177 -25.40 6.99 -11.46
CA ALA A 177 -24.67 7.87 -10.56
C ALA A 177 -24.38 7.26 -9.18
N ALA A 178 -25.19 6.31 -8.72
CA ALA A 178 -24.96 5.61 -7.45
C ALA A 178 -23.83 4.60 -7.60
N THR A 179 -23.83 3.83 -8.69
CA THR A 179 -22.82 2.82 -9.00
C THR A 179 -21.47 3.44 -9.34
N VAL A 180 -21.44 4.67 -9.88
CA VAL A 180 -20.19 5.44 -10.02
C VAL A 180 -19.60 5.78 -8.66
N ARG A 181 -20.42 6.24 -7.70
CA ARG A 181 -19.98 6.55 -6.33
C ARG A 181 -19.55 5.30 -5.58
N GLU A 182 -20.32 4.22 -5.73
CA GLU A 182 -20.01 2.89 -5.19
C GLU A 182 -18.59 2.47 -5.58
N SER A 183 -18.26 2.49 -6.87
CA SER A 183 -16.92 2.13 -7.33
C SER A 183 -15.83 3.09 -6.88
N ALA A 184 -16.12 4.39 -6.80
CA ALA A 184 -15.14 5.34 -6.25
C ALA A 184 -14.85 5.07 -4.76
N ILE A 185 -15.87 4.69 -3.97
CA ILE A 185 -15.71 4.31 -2.55
C ILE A 185 -14.98 2.97 -2.42
N GLU A 186 -15.28 1.98 -3.26
CA GLU A 186 -14.56 0.70 -3.33
C GLU A 186 -13.07 0.95 -3.60
N THR A 187 -12.75 1.69 -4.67
CA THR A 187 -11.37 2.03 -5.03
C THR A 187 -10.66 2.76 -3.90
N LEU A 188 -11.33 3.74 -3.26
CA LEU A 188 -10.77 4.45 -2.11
C LEU A 188 -10.43 3.50 -0.96
N ALA A 189 -11.35 2.61 -0.60
CA ALA A 189 -11.18 1.72 0.54
C ALA A 189 -10.07 0.70 0.30
N GLU A 190 -10.08 0.06 -0.87
CA GLU A 190 -9.05 -0.90 -1.28
C GLU A 190 -7.67 -0.23 -1.33
N ASN A 191 -7.54 0.90 -2.02
CA ASN A 191 -6.26 1.60 -2.16
C ASN A 191 -5.81 2.33 -0.89
N LEU A 192 -6.69 2.56 0.09
CA LEU A 192 -6.23 3.00 1.42
C LEU A 192 -5.33 1.93 2.05
N SER A 193 -5.67 0.64 1.89
CA SER A 193 -4.78 -0.46 2.26
C SER A 193 -3.54 -0.44 1.38
N ASP A 194 -3.75 -0.54 0.07
CA ASP A 194 -2.66 -0.92 -0.86
C ASP A 194 -1.65 0.21 -1.09
N SER A 195 -2.11 1.45 -1.16
CA SER A 195 -1.27 2.57 -1.50
C SER A 195 -0.85 3.41 -0.30
N VAL A 196 -1.27 3.04 0.92
CA VAL A 196 -0.90 3.79 2.13
C VAL A 196 -0.55 2.90 3.32
N ILE A 197 -1.48 2.08 3.80
CA ILE A 197 -1.23 1.29 5.02
C ILE A 197 -0.19 0.22 4.79
N ALA A 198 -0.22 -0.48 3.66
CA ALA A 198 0.70 -1.56 3.37
C ALA A 198 2.15 -1.09 3.14
N PRO A 199 2.44 -0.02 2.37
CA PRO A 199 3.79 0.56 2.30
C PRO A 199 4.32 1.00 3.68
N LEU A 200 3.47 1.64 4.51
CA LEU A 200 3.87 2.05 5.87
C LEU A 200 4.11 0.87 6.80
N PHE A 201 3.30 -0.19 6.70
CA PHE A 201 3.49 -1.42 7.45
C PHE A 201 4.82 -2.08 7.09
N TRP A 202 5.10 -2.28 5.80
CA TRP A 202 6.34 -2.89 5.36
C TRP A 202 7.57 -2.00 5.61
N PHE A 203 7.39 -0.68 5.63
CA PHE A 203 8.40 0.24 6.14
C PHE A 203 8.71 -0.02 7.62
N ALA A 204 7.70 -0.18 8.47
CA ALA A 204 7.92 -0.49 9.88
C ALA A 204 8.60 -1.86 10.08
N VAL A 205 8.24 -2.86 9.27
CA VAL A 205 8.77 -4.23 9.38
C VAL A 205 10.19 -4.37 8.85
N ALA A 206 10.50 -3.78 7.70
CA ALA A 206 11.77 -4.03 7.00
C ALA A 206 12.41 -2.75 6.41
N GLY A 207 11.96 -1.56 6.81
CA GLY A 207 12.50 -0.29 6.34
C GLY A 207 12.10 0.04 4.90
N LEU A 208 12.85 0.95 4.28
CA LEU A 208 12.71 1.32 2.87
C LEU A 208 12.65 0.12 1.91
N PRO A 209 13.52 -0.91 2.03
CA PRO A 209 13.45 -2.03 1.08
C PRO A 209 12.17 -2.86 1.24
N GLY A 210 11.63 -2.98 2.45
CA GLY A 210 10.33 -3.60 2.68
C GLY A 210 9.21 -2.87 1.94
N ALA A 211 9.13 -1.55 2.12
CA ALA A 211 8.15 -0.71 1.43
C ALA A 211 8.30 -0.79 -0.10
N ALA A 212 9.53 -0.83 -0.60
CA ALA A 212 9.82 -0.90 -2.03
C ALA A 212 9.41 -2.25 -2.64
N VAL A 213 9.71 -3.37 -1.96
CA VAL A 213 9.28 -4.71 -2.39
C VAL A 213 7.76 -4.81 -2.39
N TYR A 214 7.10 -4.31 -1.35
CA TYR A 214 5.64 -4.31 -1.30
C TYR A 214 5.06 -3.49 -2.46
N ARG A 215 5.56 -2.26 -2.68
CA ARG A 215 5.05 -1.42 -3.78
C ARG A 215 5.31 -2.04 -5.15
N PHE A 216 6.44 -2.73 -5.32
CA PHE A 216 6.73 -3.52 -6.50
C PHE A 216 5.73 -4.68 -6.65
N ALA A 217 5.42 -5.42 -5.59
CA ALA A 217 4.45 -6.51 -5.60
C ALA A 217 3.06 -6.04 -6.04
N ASN A 218 2.59 -4.95 -5.44
CA ASN A 218 1.30 -4.32 -5.79
C ASN A 218 1.27 -3.82 -7.24
N THR A 219 2.36 -3.21 -7.72
CA THR A 219 2.48 -2.80 -9.13
C THR A 219 2.50 -4.02 -10.07
N ALA A 220 3.18 -5.09 -9.68
CA ALA A 220 3.24 -6.33 -10.42
C ALA A 220 1.87 -7.02 -10.49
N ASP A 221 1.09 -7.01 -9.41
CA ASP A 221 -0.28 -7.54 -9.44
C ASP A 221 -1.18 -6.74 -10.40
N ALA A 222 -1.16 -5.40 -10.31
CA ALA A 222 -1.92 -4.55 -11.22
C ALA A 222 -1.56 -4.81 -12.70
N MET A 223 -0.29 -5.06 -13.00
CA MET A 223 0.19 -5.29 -14.36
C MET A 223 0.09 -6.73 -14.85
N TRP A 224 0.27 -7.72 -13.98
CA TRP A 224 0.42 -9.14 -14.31
C TRP A 224 -0.67 -10.02 -13.70
N GLY A 225 -1.24 -9.68 -12.55
CA GLY A 225 -2.14 -10.53 -11.79
C GLY A 225 -3.52 -10.79 -12.39
N TYR A 226 -4.08 -9.84 -13.15
CA TYR A 226 -5.40 -10.06 -13.77
C TYR A 226 -5.36 -11.22 -14.80
N PRO A 227 -6.17 -12.27 -14.62
CA PRO A 227 -6.15 -13.46 -15.47
C PRO A 227 -6.71 -13.19 -16.87
N GLY A 228 -6.40 -14.08 -17.82
CA GLY A 228 -6.92 -14.03 -19.18
C GLY A 228 -6.20 -13.05 -20.12
N TRP A 229 -6.91 -12.58 -21.14
CA TRP A 229 -6.35 -11.75 -22.21
C TRP A 229 -6.23 -10.28 -21.80
N ARG A 230 -5.05 -9.67 -21.98
CA ARG A 230 -4.81 -8.24 -21.82
C ARG A 230 -3.97 -7.65 -22.94
N GLY A 231 -4.07 -6.34 -23.12
CA GLY A 231 -3.42 -5.61 -24.22
C GLY A 231 -4.19 -5.71 -25.53
N GLN A 232 -3.81 -4.86 -26.49
CA GLN A 232 -4.43 -4.79 -27.82
C GLN A 232 -3.39 -5.07 -28.91
N GLY A 233 -3.86 -5.55 -30.07
CA GLY A 233 -3.01 -5.85 -31.23
C GLY A 233 -1.82 -6.74 -30.88
N GLU A 234 -0.62 -6.33 -31.30
CA GLU A 234 0.62 -7.06 -31.04
C GLU A 234 1.04 -7.13 -29.58
N ARG A 235 0.44 -6.30 -28.71
CA ARG A 235 0.67 -6.31 -27.25
C ARG A 235 -0.31 -7.23 -26.52
N ARG A 236 -1.26 -7.85 -27.22
CA ARG A 236 -2.21 -8.78 -26.62
C ARG A 236 -1.48 -10.02 -26.08
N ARG A 237 -1.75 -10.40 -24.84
CA ARG A 237 -1.09 -11.49 -24.11
C ARG A 237 -2.09 -12.23 -23.21
N HIS A 238 -1.87 -13.52 -23.00
CA HIS A 238 -2.69 -14.37 -22.14
C HIS A 238 -1.98 -14.58 -20.78
N TRP A 239 -2.47 -13.91 -19.73
CA TRP A 239 -1.83 -13.81 -18.41
C TRP A 239 -2.22 -14.90 -17.41
N GLN A 240 -3.07 -15.85 -17.82
CA GLN A 240 -3.64 -16.87 -16.94
C GLN A 240 -2.64 -17.59 -16.04
N TRP A 241 -1.41 -17.86 -16.51
CA TRP A 241 -0.38 -18.57 -15.74
C TRP A 241 0.79 -17.68 -15.32
N ALA A 242 1.31 -16.87 -16.24
CA ALA A 242 2.42 -15.95 -15.95
C ALA A 242 2.07 -14.91 -14.86
N GLY A 243 0.79 -14.54 -14.72
CA GLY A 243 0.31 -13.59 -13.73
C GLY A 243 0.13 -14.13 -12.31
N LYS A 244 -0.04 -15.46 -12.16
CA LYS A 244 -0.47 -16.07 -10.88
C LYS A 244 0.49 -15.83 -9.73
N TRP A 245 1.80 -15.79 -9.99
CA TRP A 245 2.78 -15.53 -8.94
C TRP A 245 2.66 -14.11 -8.39
N ALA A 246 2.53 -13.11 -9.28
CA ALA A 246 2.37 -11.71 -8.87
C ALA A 246 1.13 -11.51 -8.01
N ALA A 247 -0.02 -12.08 -8.41
CA ALA A 247 -1.26 -12.02 -7.64
C ALA A 247 -1.13 -12.66 -6.25
N ARG A 248 -0.53 -13.86 -6.18
CA ARG A 248 -0.32 -14.55 -4.90
C ARG A 248 0.67 -13.81 -4.00
N ALA A 249 1.72 -13.23 -4.57
CA ALA A 249 2.71 -12.49 -3.81
C ALA A 249 2.08 -11.22 -3.20
N ASP A 250 1.29 -10.47 -3.96
CA ASP A 250 0.52 -9.34 -3.42
C ASP A 250 -0.48 -9.80 -2.34
N ASP A 251 -1.23 -10.87 -2.60
CA ASP A 251 -2.19 -11.41 -1.63
C ASP A 251 -1.53 -11.78 -0.30
N VAL A 252 -0.33 -12.37 -0.33
CA VAL A 252 0.42 -12.71 0.90
C VAL A 252 0.92 -11.45 1.59
N LEU A 253 1.55 -10.53 0.85
CA LEU A 253 2.16 -9.33 1.43
C LEU A 253 1.12 -8.34 1.96
N ASN A 254 -0.09 -8.35 1.41
CA ASN A 254 -1.19 -7.45 1.80
C ASN A 254 -2.14 -8.08 2.83
N TRP A 255 -1.91 -9.33 3.23
CA TRP A 255 -2.78 -10.04 4.19
C TRP A 255 -2.91 -9.33 5.54
N ILE A 256 -1.79 -8.95 6.15
CA ILE A 256 -1.79 -8.21 7.42
C ILE A 256 -2.26 -6.75 7.21
N PRO A 257 -1.71 -5.99 6.24
CA PRO A 257 -2.14 -4.59 6.03
C PRO A 257 -3.64 -4.40 5.77
N ALA A 258 -4.29 -5.28 5.00
CA ALA A 258 -5.72 -5.18 4.73
C ALA A 258 -6.56 -5.28 6.01
N ARG A 259 -6.17 -6.17 6.93
CA ARG A 259 -6.83 -6.34 8.23
C ARG A 259 -6.57 -5.17 9.17
N ILE A 260 -5.35 -4.64 9.17
CA ILE A 260 -5.01 -3.42 9.91
C ILE A 260 -5.86 -2.24 9.40
N THR A 261 -6.01 -2.10 8.09
CA THR A 261 -6.84 -1.05 7.48
C THR A 261 -8.29 -1.16 7.92
N ALA A 262 -8.87 -2.36 7.87
CA ALA A 262 -10.23 -2.62 8.34
C ALA A 262 -10.39 -2.32 9.84
N MET A 263 -9.41 -2.69 10.66
CA MET A 263 -9.41 -2.40 12.10
C MET A 263 -9.39 -0.89 12.37
N TRP A 264 -8.59 -0.11 11.64
CA TRP A 264 -8.58 1.34 11.81
C TRP A 264 -9.90 1.99 11.41
N LEU A 265 -10.51 1.54 10.31
CA LEU A 265 -11.84 1.98 9.92
C LEU A 265 -12.87 1.62 10.98
N ALA A 266 -12.80 0.40 11.54
CA ALA A 266 -13.71 -0.04 12.60
C ALA A 266 -13.61 0.82 13.86
N LEU A 267 -12.38 1.12 14.30
CA LEU A 267 -12.14 1.97 15.46
C LEU A 267 -12.72 3.38 15.26
N LEU A 268 -12.48 3.97 14.08
CA LEU A 268 -12.92 5.34 13.77
C LEU A 268 -14.43 5.46 13.50
N ALA A 269 -15.09 4.34 13.16
CA ALA A 269 -16.53 4.25 13.00
C ALA A 269 -17.27 4.02 14.32
N GLY A 270 -16.56 3.73 15.42
CA GLY A 270 -17.17 3.41 16.72
C GLY A 270 -17.59 1.93 16.87
N GLY A 271 -17.00 1.05 16.06
CA GLY A 271 -17.30 -0.38 16.03
C GLY A 271 -18.02 -0.81 14.75
N LEU A 272 -17.83 -2.07 14.35
CA LEU A 272 -18.44 -2.69 13.16
C LEU A 272 -18.88 -4.12 13.50
N SER A 273 -19.73 -4.71 12.65
CA SER A 273 -20.07 -6.13 12.78
C SER A 273 -18.90 -6.99 12.30
N LEU A 274 -18.22 -7.67 13.23
CA LEU A 274 -17.15 -8.61 12.90
C LEU A 274 -17.64 -9.79 12.06
N THR A 275 -18.86 -10.28 12.32
CA THR A 275 -19.49 -11.34 11.54
C THR A 275 -19.80 -10.87 10.11
N GLY A 276 -20.37 -9.68 9.97
CA GLY A 276 -20.62 -9.06 8.67
C GLY A 276 -19.33 -8.80 7.89
N LEU A 277 -18.28 -8.34 8.58
CA LEU A 277 -16.99 -8.04 7.95
C LEU A 277 -16.29 -9.31 7.46
N ARG A 278 -16.33 -10.39 8.25
CA ARG A 278 -15.81 -11.70 7.81
C ARG A 278 -16.57 -12.25 6.62
N ARG A 279 -17.90 -12.11 6.59
CA ARG A 279 -18.72 -12.47 5.42
C ARG A 279 -18.30 -11.65 4.20
N ASP A 280 -18.20 -10.33 4.34
CA ASP A 280 -17.83 -9.43 3.24
C ASP A 280 -16.44 -9.77 2.68
N ALA A 281 -15.47 -10.04 3.56
CA ALA A 281 -14.14 -10.46 3.15
C ALA A 281 -14.10 -11.83 2.44
N ALA A 282 -15.01 -12.75 2.77
CA ALA A 282 -15.03 -14.10 2.21
C ALA A 282 -15.61 -14.18 0.79
N VAL A 283 -16.35 -13.17 0.33
CA VAL A 283 -16.99 -13.17 -1.00
C VAL A 283 -16.17 -12.46 -2.07
N THR A 284 -15.09 -11.77 -1.72
CA THR A 284 -14.21 -11.12 -2.70
C THR A 284 -13.22 -12.09 -3.34
N PRO A 285 -12.84 -11.91 -4.63
CA PRO A 285 -11.86 -12.77 -5.30
C PRO A 285 -10.49 -12.79 -4.61
N SER A 286 -10.02 -11.63 -4.13
CA SER A 286 -8.84 -11.54 -3.29
C SER A 286 -9.22 -11.79 -1.82
N PRO A 287 -8.39 -12.51 -1.04
CA PRO A 287 -8.56 -12.67 0.41
C PRO A 287 -8.40 -11.37 1.22
N ASN A 288 -8.00 -10.26 0.56
CA ASN A 288 -7.63 -9.01 1.21
C ASN A 288 -8.64 -7.90 0.96
N GLY A 289 -9.00 -7.63 -0.30
CA GLY A 289 -9.79 -6.44 -0.67
C GLY A 289 -11.11 -6.30 0.09
N GLY A 290 -11.80 -7.40 0.39
CA GLY A 290 -13.09 -7.35 1.10
C GLY A 290 -13.00 -6.87 2.55
N TRP A 291 -11.82 -6.89 3.18
CA TRP A 291 -11.63 -6.34 4.54
C TRP A 291 -11.77 -4.81 4.58
N PRO A 292 -10.93 -4.00 3.91
CA PRO A 292 -11.08 -2.56 3.93
C PRO A 292 -12.37 -2.09 3.24
N MET A 293 -12.77 -2.73 2.13
CA MET A 293 -14.01 -2.37 1.43
C MET A 293 -15.26 -2.66 2.29
N GLY A 294 -15.35 -3.84 2.90
CA GLY A 294 -16.47 -4.19 3.79
C GLY A 294 -16.52 -3.33 5.03
N ALA A 295 -15.36 -2.98 5.61
CA ALA A 295 -15.29 -2.07 6.74
C ALA A 295 -15.78 -0.66 6.39
N MET A 296 -15.38 -0.14 5.21
CA MET A 296 -15.87 1.15 4.71
C MET A 296 -17.38 1.10 4.44
N ALA A 297 -17.87 0.03 3.79
CA ALA A 297 -19.30 -0.15 3.49
C ALA A 297 -20.15 -0.11 4.77
N GLN A 298 -19.75 -0.85 5.81
CA GLN A 298 -20.44 -0.85 7.10
C GLN A 298 -20.33 0.49 7.83
N ALA A 299 -19.16 1.13 7.83
CA ALA A 299 -18.95 2.43 8.47
C ALA A 299 -19.82 3.55 7.87
N LEU A 300 -20.17 3.44 6.59
CA LEU A 300 -21.04 4.37 5.88
C LEU A 300 -22.52 3.95 5.88
N GLY A 301 -22.82 2.70 6.24
CA GLY A 301 -24.17 2.13 6.11
C GLY A 301 -24.60 1.93 4.66
N VAL A 302 -23.66 1.74 3.73
CA VAL A 302 -23.92 1.57 2.29
C VAL A 302 -23.59 0.15 1.84
N GLN A 303 -24.21 -0.28 0.75
CA GLN A 303 -23.84 -1.48 0.02
C GLN A 303 -22.77 -1.13 -1.02
N LEU A 304 -21.75 -1.99 -1.13
CA LEU A 304 -20.75 -1.93 -2.21
C LEU A 304 -20.76 -3.26 -2.97
N SER A 305 -20.79 -3.25 -4.29
CA SER A 305 -21.02 -4.42 -5.12
C SER A 305 -20.40 -4.30 -6.51
N LYS A 306 -19.88 -5.46 -6.94
CA LYS A 306 -19.42 -5.69 -8.30
C LYS A 306 -20.34 -6.75 -8.93
N PRO A 307 -21.19 -6.38 -9.92
CA PRO A 307 -22.16 -7.28 -10.52
C PRO A 307 -21.54 -8.61 -10.96
N GLY A 308 -22.16 -9.72 -10.55
CA GLY A 308 -21.69 -11.07 -10.85
C GLY A 308 -20.44 -11.53 -10.09
N VAL A 309 -19.90 -10.71 -9.19
CA VAL A 309 -18.67 -11.03 -8.44
C VAL A 309 -18.92 -11.02 -6.93
N TYR A 310 -19.34 -9.90 -6.35
CA TYR A 310 -19.56 -9.80 -4.90
C TYR A 310 -20.58 -8.73 -4.52
N ARG A 311 -21.06 -8.81 -3.28
CA ARG A 311 -21.87 -7.78 -2.61
C ARG A 311 -21.46 -7.68 -1.14
N LEU A 312 -20.93 -6.53 -0.75
CA LEU A 312 -20.45 -6.20 0.58
C LEU A 312 -21.50 -5.35 1.31
N ASN A 313 -21.68 -5.61 2.60
CA ASN A 313 -22.73 -4.99 3.42
C ASN A 313 -24.11 -4.94 2.72
N PRO A 314 -24.70 -6.10 2.34
CA PRO A 314 -25.90 -6.19 1.52
C PRO A 314 -27.17 -5.59 2.15
N GLN A 315 -27.14 -5.27 3.45
CA GLN A 315 -28.24 -4.59 4.13
C GLN A 315 -28.12 -3.06 4.04
N GLY A 316 -26.99 -2.56 3.54
CA GLY A 316 -26.75 -1.13 3.35
C GLY A 316 -27.56 -0.57 2.20
N ARG A 317 -27.79 0.75 2.23
CA ARG A 317 -28.45 1.47 1.14
C ARG A 317 -27.49 1.76 -0.01
N ALA A 318 -28.01 2.19 -1.16
CA ALA A 318 -27.17 2.70 -2.25
C ALA A 318 -26.35 3.94 -1.80
N PRO A 319 -25.10 4.09 -2.28
CA PRO A 319 -24.28 5.27 -2.00
C PRO A 319 -24.89 6.58 -2.53
N GLN A 320 -24.74 7.63 -1.73
CA GLN A 320 -25.17 9.01 -2.02
C GLN A 320 -23.96 9.95 -2.02
N VAL A 321 -24.18 11.20 -2.46
CA VAL A 321 -23.16 12.27 -2.50
C VAL A 321 -22.42 12.43 -1.16
N ALA A 322 -23.16 12.36 -0.05
CA ALA A 322 -22.59 12.54 1.29
C ALA A 322 -21.62 11.40 1.67
N ASP A 323 -21.85 10.18 1.17
CA ASP A 323 -21.07 9.00 1.55
C ASP A 323 -19.68 9.03 0.94
N LEU A 324 -19.51 9.52 -0.28
CA LEU A 324 -18.19 9.68 -0.90
C LEU A 324 -17.35 10.71 -0.13
N LYS A 325 -17.95 11.81 0.30
CA LYS A 325 -17.25 12.79 1.15
C LYS A 325 -16.91 12.21 2.52
N LEU A 326 -17.82 11.43 3.10
CA LEU A 326 -17.61 10.78 4.39
C LEU A 326 -16.54 9.68 4.31
N SER A 327 -16.48 8.91 3.23
CA SER A 327 -15.47 7.87 3.01
C SER A 327 -14.07 8.49 2.94
N VAL A 328 -13.92 9.59 2.18
CA VAL A 328 -12.67 10.37 2.12
C VAL A 328 -12.31 10.93 3.49
N LYS A 329 -13.28 11.41 4.27
CA LYS A 329 -13.06 11.92 5.64
C LYS A 329 -12.61 10.81 6.59
N LEU A 330 -13.21 9.62 6.52
CA LEU A 330 -12.82 8.45 7.32
C LEU A 330 -11.41 7.99 6.97
N ALA A 331 -11.12 7.81 5.68
CA ALA A 331 -9.77 7.49 5.21
C ALA A 331 -8.74 8.54 5.64
N SER A 332 -9.07 9.84 5.54
CA SER A 332 -8.23 10.92 6.05
C SER A 332 -7.96 10.83 7.56
N LYS A 333 -8.95 10.40 8.36
CA LYS A 333 -8.78 10.20 9.81
C LYS A 333 -7.82 9.05 10.10
N VAL A 334 -7.83 7.98 9.30
CA VAL A 334 -6.84 6.89 9.42
C VAL A 334 -5.42 7.44 9.26
N ILE A 335 -5.19 8.30 8.25
CA ILE A 335 -3.87 8.91 8.03
C ILE A 335 -3.48 9.83 9.19
N LYS A 336 -4.39 10.68 9.66
CA LYS A 336 -4.16 11.56 10.82
C LYS A 336 -3.83 10.78 12.09
N LEU A 337 -4.47 9.63 12.30
CA LEU A 337 -4.16 8.76 13.43
C LEU A 337 -2.73 8.23 13.37
N HIS A 338 -2.24 7.81 12.21
CA HIS A 338 -0.84 7.39 12.05
C HIS A 338 0.14 8.53 12.31
N VAL A 339 -0.16 9.74 11.83
CA VAL A 339 0.64 10.94 12.13
C VAL A 339 0.68 11.21 13.64
N LEU A 340 -0.48 11.16 14.31
CA LEU A 340 -0.59 11.39 15.75
C LEU A 340 0.21 10.35 16.54
N LEU A 341 0.07 9.07 16.22
CA LEU A 341 0.80 7.98 16.86
C LEU A 341 2.32 8.13 16.65
N ALA A 342 2.75 8.51 15.44
CA ALA A 342 4.17 8.76 15.16
C ALA A 342 4.72 9.96 15.93
N LEU A 343 3.95 11.04 16.08
CA LEU A 343 4.34 12.21 16.90
C LEU A 343 4.46 11.86 18.38
N ILE A 344 3.49 11.12 18.93
CA ILE A 344 3.53 10.66 20.32
C ILE A 344 4.76 9.77 20.55
N ALA A 345 5.00 8.81 19.64
CA ALA A 345 6.17 7.94 19.70
C ALA A 345 7.48 8.73 19.57
N MET A 346 7.52 9.78 18.74
CA MET A 346 8.70 10.64 18.57
C MET A 346 9.04 11.39 19.86
N ILE A 347 8.03 12.00 20.49
CA ILE A 347 8.20 12.72 21.76
C ILE A 347 8.68 11.75 22.85
N PHE A 348 8.03 10.58 22.95
CA PHE A 348 8.43 9.54 23.90
C PHE A 348 9.90 9.13 23.69
N MET A 349 10.31 8.85 22.45
CA MET A 349 11.68 8.44 22.11
C MET A 349 12.69 9.54 22.40
N PHE A 350 12.34 10.80 22.17
CA PHE A 350 13.19 11.94 22.50
C PHE A 350 13.45 12.05 24.01
N LEU A 351 12.39 11.99 24.81
CA LEU A 351 12.51 12.02 26.27
C LEU A 351 13.28 10.81 26.81
N TRP A 352 13.00 9.62 26.27
CA TRP A 352 13.67 8.38 26.65
C TRP A 352 15.17 8.41 26.36
N ARG A 353 15.54 8.77 25.12
CA ARG A 353 16.95 8.89 24.71
C ARG A 353 17.70 9.94 25.53
N GLY A 354 17.05 11.06 25.85
CA GLY A 354 17.62 12.09 26.73
C GLY A 354 17.95 11.55 28.13
N ARG A 355 17.08 10.70 28.69
CA ARG A 355 17.35 10.02 29.98
C ARG A 355 18.53 9.05 29.88
N LEU A 356 18.60 8.25 28.83
CA LEU A 356 19.72 7.32 28.62
C LEU A 356 21.06 8.06 28.55
N LEU A 357 21.12 9.14 27.77
CA LEU A 357 22.33 9.95 27.62
C LEU A 357 22.75 10.70 28.89
N ALA A 358 21.83 10.90 29.85
CA ALA A 358 22.16 11.50 31.15
C ALA A 358 22.73 10.49 32.16
N ASN A 359 22.53 9.19 31.91
CA ASN A 359 22.97 8.10 32.77
C ASN A 359 24.28 7.43 32.30
N VAL A 360 24.76 7.78 31.10
CA VAL A 360 26.04 7.38 30.51
C VAL A 360 27.03 8.51 30.68
#